data_AF-A0A293MF51-F1
#
_entry.id   AF-A0A293MF51-F1
#
_cell.length_a   1.000
_cell.length_b   1.000
_cell.length_c   1.000
_cell.angle_alpha   90.00
_cell.angle_beta   90.00
_cell.angle_gamma   90.00
#
_symmetry.space_group_name_H-M   'P 1'
#
loop_
_entity.id
_entity.type
_entity.pdbx_description
1 polymer ?
#
loop_
_entity_poly.entity_id
_entity_poly.type
_entity_poly.pdbx_seq_one_letter_code
_entity_poly.pdbx_strand_id
1 'polypeptide(L)'
;MISPSVRLALVYLVLCYFILNILFGKAAVGDDDGSGTKTSKDSSPKKLQIGIKRRPDNCVRKSKRGDVLHMHYKGTLEDGTEFDSSYKRGDPLSFTLGFFFLNLIIVQVHLWVDVTWTFQ
;
A
#
# COMPACT_ATOMS: atom_id res chain seq x y z
N MET A 1 12.87 -23.17 30.16
CA MET A 1 13.52 -21.84 30.06
C MET A 1 14.80 -22.01 29.25
N ILE A 2 14.88 -21.43 28.05
CA ILE A 2 16.08 -21.53 27.20
C ILE A 2 17.22 -20.76 27.87
N SER A 3 18.38 -21.41 28.06
CA SER A 3 19.53 -20.82 28.74
C SER A 3 20.02 -19.57 28.00
N PRO A 4 20.59 -18.56 28.71
CA PRO A 4 21.08 -17.33 28.08
C PRO A 4 22.04 -17.56 26.92
N SER A 5 22.88 -18.60 27.02
CA SER A 5 23.83 -19.00 25.97
C SER A 5 23.14 -19.49 24.69
N VAL A 6 22.05 -20.25 24.83
CA VAL A 6 21.29 -20.76 23.67
C VAL A 6 20.50 -19.63 23.00
N ARG A 7 19.98 -18.66 23.78
CA ARG A 7 19.33 -17.48 23.21
C ARG A 7 20.29 -16.65 22.37
N LEU A 8 21.53 -16.43 22.86
CA LEU A 8 22.54 -15.68 22.13
C LEU A 8 22.98 -16.39 20.85
N ALA A 9 23.12 -17.72 20.90
CA ALA A 9 23.45 -18.53 19.73
C ALA A 9 22.36 -18.44 18.64
N LEU A 10 21.08 -18.49 19.02
CA LEU A 10 19.97 -18.37 18.06
C LEU A 10 19.92 -16.99 17.41
N VAL A 11 20.15 -15.91 18.17
CA VAL A 11 20.22 -14.55 17.62
C VAL A 11 21.36 -14.43 16.62
N TYR A 12 22.53 -14.98 16.92
CA TYR A 12 23.68 -14.95 16.02
C TYR A 12 23.43 -15.73 14.71
N LEU A 13 22.77 -16.89 14.79
CA LEU A 13 22.44 -17.69 13.61
C LEU A 13 21.42 -17.00 12.69
N VAL A 14 20.40 -16.36 13.24
CA VAL A 14 19.39 -15.61 12.45
C VAL A 14 20.02 -14.40 11.77
N LEU A 15 20.86 -13.64 12.50
CA LEU A 15 21.57 -12.50 11.94
C LEU A 15 22.57 -12.94 10.86
N CYS A 16 23.32 -14.02 11.10
CA CYS A 16 24.24 -14.59 10.12
C CYS A 16 23.50 -15.01 8.84
N TYR A 17 22.37 -15.70 8.94
CA TYR A 17 21.56 -16.07 7.78
C TYR A 17 21.09 -14.84 6.98
N PHE A 18 20.58 -13.80 7.64
CA PHE A 18 20.17 -12.56 6.96
C PHE A 18 21.33 -11.87 6.26
N ILE A 19 22.49 -11.78 6.92
CA ILE A 19 23.70 -11.18 6.35
C ILE A 19 24.20 -12.00 5.15
N LEU A 20 24.19 -13.33 5.24
CA LEU A 20 24.52 -14.22 4.13
C LEU A 20 23.55 -14.02 2.97
N ASN A 21 22.23 -13.93 3.21
CA ASN A 21 21.27 -13.66 2.13
C ASN A 21 21.48 -12.30 1.46
N ILE A 22 21.95 -11.28 2.18
CA ILE A 22 22.27 -9.97 1.61
C ILE A 22 23.57 -10.01 0.81
N LEU A 23 24.58 -10.75 1.29
CA LEU A 23 25.89 -10.88 0.63
C LEU A 23 25.83 -11.80 -0.60
N PHE A 24 25.02 -12.85 -0.57
CA PHE A 24 24.87 -13.83 -1.66
C PHE A 24 23.67 -13.55 -2.58
N GLY A 25 22.70 -12.73 -2.16
CA GLY A 25 21.46 -12.44 -2.87
C GLY A 25 21.56 -11.44 -4.03
N LYS A 26 22.71 -11.37 -4.72
CA LYS A 26 22.86 -10.52 -5.91
C LYS A 26 23.60 -11.22 -7.04
N ALA A 27 22.94 -12.22 -7.64
CA ALA A 27 23.30 -12.75 -8.95
C ALA A 27 22.07 -13.33 -9.66
N ALA A 28 21.35 -12.47 -10.39
CA ALA A 28 20.64 -12.80 -11.63
C ALA A 28 20.07 -11.50 -12.24
N VAL A 29 20.88 -10.87 -13.08
CA VAL A 29 20.45 -10.00 -14.19
C VAL A 29 20.07 -10.92 -15.38
N GLY A 30 19.28 -10.41 -16.34
CA GLY A 30 18.67 -11.09 -17.51
C GLY A 30 19.60 -11.95 -18.38
N ASP A 31 19.12 -12.76 -19.33
CA ASP A 31 18.19 -12.44 -20.44
C ASP A 31 17.42 -13.68 -21.02
N ASP A 32 16.52 -13.34 -21.97
CA ASP A 32 15.58 -14.01 -22.90
C ASP A 32 15.69 -15.50 -23.36
N ASP A 33 14.52 -16.14 -23.60
CA ASP A 33 14.06 -16.78 -24.88
C ASP A 33 12.93 -17.84 -24.67
N GLY A 34 11.80 -17.67 -25.37
CA GLY A 34 11.21 -18.77 -26.15
C GLY A 34 10.01 -19.58 -25.63
N SER A 35 8.82 -19.23 -26.16
CA SER A 35 7.75 -20.16 -26.63
C SER A 35 6.58 -20.57 -25.71
N GLY A 36 5.43 -19.91 -25.95
CA GLY A 36 4.22 -20.64 -26.35
C GLY A 36 3.25 -21.17 -25.29
N THR A 37 2.49 -20.30 -24.62
CA THR A 37 1.06 -20.57 -24.30
C THR A 37 0.29 -19.27 -24.15
N LYS A 38 -0.81 -19.12 -24.91
CA LYS A 38 -1.69 -17.95 -24.87
C LYS A 38 -2.48 -17.90 -23.56
N THR A 39 -2.06 -17.02 -22.66
CA THR A 39 -2.97 -16.21 -21.85
C THR A 39 -2.20 -14.91 -21.63
N SER A 40 -2.66 -13.81 -22.21
CA SER A 40 -2.03 -12.50 -22.09
C SER A 40 -2.14 -12.01 -20.65
N LYS A 41 -1.14 -12.41 -19.88
CA LYS A 41 -0.72 -11.83 -18.62
C LYS A 41 -0.11 -10.47 -18.96
N ASP A 42 -0.68 -9.39 -18.49
CA ASP A 42 0.10 -8.18 -18.24
C ASP A 42 0.35 -8.11 -16.73
N SER A 43 1.47 -8.69 -16.32
CA SER A 43 1.98 -8.61 -14.94
C SER A 43 3.09 -7.56 -14.85
N SER A 44 2.98 -6.47 -15.59
CA SER A 44 3.62 -5.24 -15.17
C SER A 44 2.93 -4.73 -13.89
N PRO A 45 3.65 -4.20 -12.89
CA PRO A 45 3.00 -3.55 -11.76
C PRO A 45 2.14 -2.41 -12.31
N LYS A 46 0.81 -2.56 -12.25
CA LYS A 46 -0.13 -1.54 -12.71
C LYS A 46 0.19 -0.27 -11.94
N LYS A 47 0.75 0.71 -12.65
CA LYS A 47 1.03 2.04 -12.10
C LYS A 47 -0.28 2.62 -11.58
N LEU A 48 -0.25 3.24 -10.41
CA LEU A 48 -1.39 3.93 -9.84
C LEU A 48 -2.02 4.87 -10.88
N GLN A 49 -3.31 4.66 -11.15
CA GLN A 49 -4.10 5.51 -12.04
C GLN A 49 -5.07 6.33 -11.19
N ILE A 50 -5.07 7.64 -11.42
CA ILE A 50 -5.94 8.57 -10.70
C ILE A 50 -6.99 9.08 -11.68
N GLY A 51 -8.26 8.81 -11.38
CA GLY A 51 -9.41 9.26 -12.16
C GLY A 51 -10.31 10.19 -11.35
N ILE A 52 -10.81 11.25 -11.98
CA ILE A 52 -11.79 12.17 -11.37
C ILE A 52 -13.18 11.71 -11.77
N LYS A 53 -13.97 11.20 -10.81
CA LYS A 53 -15.35 10.77 -11.06
C LYS A 53 -16.32 11.94 -11.26
N ARG A 54 -16.15 13.01 -10.48
CA ARG A 54 -17.00 14.20 -10.54
C ARG A 54 -16.20 15.41 -10.07
N ARG A 55 -16.38 16.55 -10.75
CA ARG A 55 -15.87 17.85 -10.33
C ARG A 55 -17.04 18.84 -10.30
N PRO A 56 -17.26 19.58 -9.20
CA PRO A 56 -18.23 20.67 -9.18
C PRO A 56 -17.81 21.79 -10.13
N ASP A 57 -18.77 22.42 -10.83
CA ASP A 57 -18.49 23.48 -11.81
C ASP A 57 -17.86 24.73 -11.17
N ASN A 58 -18.29 25.06 -9.95
CA ASN A 58 -17.74 26.15 -9.17
C ASN A 58 -17.15 25.64 -7.86
N CYS A 59 -15.81 25.53 -7.82
CA CYS A 59 -15.06 25.11 -6.64
C CYS A 59 -14.08 26.21 -6.22
N VAL A 60 -14.53 27.07 -5.30
CA VAL A 60 -13.77 28.24 -4.84
C VAL A 60 -12.64 27.86 -3.88
N ARG A 61 -12.84 26.80 -3.09
CA ARG A 61 -11.86 26.33 -2.09
C ARG A 61 -11.30 24.98 -2.48
N LYS A 62 -9.98 24.94 -2.69
CA LYS A 62 -9.22 23.70 -2.86
C LYS A 62 -8.58 23.29 -1.54
N SER A 63 -8.41 21.98 -1.40
CA SER A 63 -7.72 21.36 -0.28
C SER A 63 -6.25 21.72 -0.24
N LYS A 64 -5.73 22.01 0.95
CA LYS A 64 -4.30 22.28 1.19
C LYS A 64 -3.74 21.45 2.34
N ARG A 65 -2.42 21.31 2.39
CA ARG A 65 -1.71 20.67 3.50
C ARG A 65 -2.17 21.28 4.83
N GLY A 66 -2.47 20.43 5.80
CA GLY A 66 -2.98 20.79 7.12
C GLY A 66 -4.51 20.83 7.23
N ASP A 67 -5.25 20.78 6.11
CA ASP A 67 -6.71 20.69 6.17
C ASP A 67 -7.14 19.33 6.75
N VAL A 68 -8.16 19.34 7.61
CA VAL A 68 -8.87 18.14 8.05
C VAL A 68 -9.96 17.83 7.04
N LEU A 69 -10.02 16.55 6.66
CA LEU A 69 -11.04 16.02 5.78
C LEU A 69 -11.96 15.04 6.42
N HIS A 70 -13.18 15.00 5.88
CA HIS A 70 -14.12 13.91 6.04
C HIS A 70 -14.47 13.36 4.65
N MET A 71 -14.39 12.05 4.45
CA MET A 71 -14.81 11.45 3.20
C MET A 71 -15.40 10.06 3.32
N HIS A 72 -16.32 9.75 2.41
CA HIS A 72 -16.73 8.38 2.18
C HIS A 72 -15.86 7.70 1.13
N TYR A 73 -15.50 6.44 1.40
CA TYR A 73 -14.68 5.62 0.52
C TYR A 73 -15.31 4.23 0.37
N LYS A 74 -14.99 3.60 -0.77
CA LYS A 74 -15.30 2.20 -1.06
C LYS A 74 -14.07 1.58 -1.70
N GLY A 75 -13.56 0.53 -1.07
CA GLY A 75 -12.41 -0.21 -1.50
C GLY A 75 -12.80 -1.57 -2.08
N THR A 76 -12.35 -1.86 -3.29
CA THR A 76 -12.60 -3.14 -3.98
C THR A 76 -11.30 -3.73 -4.49
N LEU A 77 -11.22 -5.06 -4.52
CA LEU A 77 -10.18 -5.81 -5.22
C LEU A 77 -10.39 -5.73 -6.75
N GLU A 78 -9.42 -6.22 -7.53
CA GLU A 78 -9.51 -6.20 -9.00
C GLU A 78 -10.67 -7.04 -9.56
N ASP A 79 -11.10 -8.04 -8.81
CA ASP A 79 -12.27 -8.89 -9.13
C ASP A 79 -13.61 -8.22 -8.77
N GLY A 80 -13.58 -7.02 -8.20
CA GLY A 80 -14.76 -6.28 -7.74
C GLY A 80 -15.22 -6.60 -6.32
N THR A 81 -14.58 -7.55 -5.63
CA THR A 81 -14.89 -7.90 -4.24
C THR A 81 -14.60 -6.72 -3.33
N GLU A 82 -15.60 -6.26 -2.59
CA GLU A 82 -15.44 -5.16 -1.65
C GLU A 82 -14.74 -5.64 -0.37
N PHE A 83 -13.64 -5.00 0.00
CA PHE A 83 -12.93 -5.30 1.25
C PHE A 83 -13.33 -4.35 2.38
N ASP A 84 -13.68 -3.10 2.07
CA ASP A 84 -14.10 -2.10 3.05
C ASP A 84 -14.93 -0.98 2.39
N SER A 85 -15.85 -0.40 3.15
CA SER A 85 -16.71 0.70 2.71
C SER A 85 -17.19 1.49 3.91
N SER A 86 -16.92 2.79 3.94
CA SER A 86 -17.45 3.66 4.98
C SER A 86 -18.95 3.94 4.80
N TYR A 87 -19.49 3.78 3.60
CA TYR A 87 -20.93 3.89 3.35
C TYR A 87 -21.72 2.82 4.11
N LYS A 88 -21.15 1.63 4.32
CA LYS A 88 -21.79 0.57 5.12
C LYS A 88 -21.89 0.91 6.60
N ARG A 89 -20.94 1.70 7.11
CA ARG A 89 -20.91 2.13 8.51
C ARG A 89 -21.70 3.41 8.76
N GLY A 90 -21.94 4.21 7.72
CA GLY A 90 -22.57 5.53 7.84
C GLY A 90 -21.60 6.63 8.29
N ASP A 91 -20.40 6.28 8.75
CA ASP A 91 -19.43 7.24 9.28
C ASP A 91 -18.27 7.49 8.30
N PRO A 92 -17.98 8.76 7.95
CA PRO A 92 -16.88 9.11 7.06
C PRO A 92 -15.51 8.98 7.74
N LEU A 93 -14.48 8.73 6.95
CA LEU A 93 -13.09 8.75 7.41
C LEU A 93 -12.64 10.19 7.63
N SER A 94 -12.10 10.48 8.81
CA SER A 94 -11.50 11.77 9.15
C SER A 94 -9.97 11.71 9.15
N PHE A 95 -9.28 12.59 8.42
CA PHE A 95 -7.82 12.67 8.46
C PHE A 95 -7.27 14.04 8.04
N THR A 96 -6.04 14.35 8.44
CA THR A 96 -5.35 15.61 8.12
C THR A 96 -4.45 15.46 6.88
N LEU A 97 -4.62 16.32 5.88
CA LEU A 97 -3.86 16.25 4.63
C LEU A 97 -2.39 16.64 4.81
N GLY A 98 -1.49 15.78 4.35
CA GLY A 98 -0.06 16.08 4.24
C GLY A 98 0.70 16.17 5.57
N PHE A 99 0.12 15.65 6.67
CA PHE A 99 0.76 15.60 7.98
C PHE A 99 1.44 14.25 8.28
N PHE A 100 1.09 13.19 7.56
CA PHE A 100 1.69 11.87 7.78
C PHE A 100 3.02 11.72 7.05
N PHE A 101 4.10 12.04 7.76
CA PHE A 101 5.45 11.59 7.49
C PHE A 101 5.87 10.75 8.70
N LEU A 102 5.42 9.48 8.79
CA LEU A 102 6.02 8.41 9.62
C LEU A 102 5.19 7.11 9.49
N ASN A 103 5.93 6.02 9.33
CA ASN A 103 5.57 4.66 8.91
C ASN A 103 4.56 3.87 9.79
N LEU A 104 3.75 4.48 10.66
CA LEU A 104 2.94 3.72 11.63
C LEU A 104 1.44 3.59 11.32
N ILE A 105 0.91 4.32 10.33
CA ILE A 105 -0.51 4.14 9.91
C ILE A 105 -0.62 3.28 8.63
N ILE A 106 0.49 3.04 7.93
CA ILE A 106 0.50 2.28 6.67
C ILE A 106 0.58 0.75 6.91
N VAL A 107 0.82 0.28 8.14
CA VAL A 107 1.00 -1.16 8.41
C VAL A 107 -0.29 -1.89 8.83
N GLN A 108 -1.36 -1.17 9.21
CA GLN A 108 -2.70 -1.77 9.32
C GLN A 108 -3.57 -1.54 8.06
N VAL A 109 -3.07 -0.73 7.13
CA VAL A 109 -3.68 -0.52 5.82
C VAL A 109 -2.56 -0.62 4.79
N HIS A 110 -2.06 -1.84 4.54
CA HIS A 110 -1.33 -2.13 3.31
C HIS A 110 -2.35 -2.25 2.17
N LEU A 111 -3.08 -1.17 1.95
CA LEU A 111 -4.12 -1.06 0.95
C LEU A 111 -4.13 0.39 0.51
N TRP A 112 -3.74 0.59 -0.73
CA TRP A 112 -3.62 1.89 -1.36
C TRP A 112 -4.96 2.63 -1.29
N VAL A 113 -5.07 3.61 -0.40
CA VAL A 113 -6.22 4.52 -0.33
C VAL A 113 -5.72 5.94 -0.57
N ASP A 114 -5.63 6.32 -1.84
CA ASP A 114 -5.51 7.74 -2.23
C ASP A 114 -6.92 8.33 -2.40
N VAL A 115 -7.53 8.54 -1.25
CA VAL A 115 -8.40 9.67 -0.89
C VAL A 115 -8.54 10.76 -1.99
N THR A 116 -9.72 10.82 -2.62
CA THR A 116 -10.13 11.92 -3.51
C THR A 116 -11.22 12.76 -2.84
N TRP A 117 -11.02 14.07 -2.85
CA TRP A 117 -11.72 15.06 -2.03
C TRP A 117 -13.15 15.35 -2.52
N THR A 118 -14.12 15.32 -1.60
CA THR A 118 -15.44 15.95 -1.75
C THR A 118 -15.86 16.53 -0.40
N PHE A 119 -15.96 17.87 -0.29
CA PHE A 119 -16.65 18.52 0.82
C PHE A 119 -18.14 18.60 0.49
N GLN A 120 -18.97 18.33 1.50
CA GLN A 120 -20.35 18.79 1.58
C GLN A 120 -20.39 20.25 1.99
#